data_AF-A0A2P5WQ80-F1
#
_entry.id   AF-A0A2P5WQ80-F1
#
_cell.length_a   1.000
_cell.length_b   1.000
_cell.length_c   1.000
_cell.angle_alpha   90.00
_cell.angle_beta   90.00
_cell.angle_gamma   90.00
#
_symmetry.space_group_name_H-M   'P 1'
#
loop_
_entity.id
_entity.type
_entity.pdbx_description
1 polymer ?
#
loop_
_entity_poly.entity_id
_entity_poly.type
_entity_poly.pdbx_seq_one_letter_code
_entity_poly.pdbx_strand_id
1 'polypeptide(L)'
;MINHTGLVLKEILHSYKGFQQLSSLVDVDGGLGITLNLITSKYPSIKGINFDLPHVIQHAPAYPGVQHVGGDMFESVPKGDKIFMKWILHDWSDDHCLKLLKNCYNAIPKDGKVIVVEAVVPVVPEANAYLRSITQLDVLMMAQNPGGKERTKSEFEALATKAGFSGVRYECFACNYWIMEFFK
;
A
#
# COMPACT_ATOMS: atom_id res chain seq x y z
N MET A 1 0.97 -14.78 -7.56
CA MET A 1 0.48 -13.57 -6.88
C MET A 1 -0.94 -13.15 -7.27
N ILE A 2 -1.38 -13.24 -8.53
CA ILE A 2 -2.73 -12.79 -8.98
C ILE A 2 -3.89 -13.33 -8.11
N ASN A 3 -3.93 -14.65 -7.87
CA ASN A 3 -4.98 -15.27 -7.04
C ASN A 3 -4.96 -14.79 -5.59
N HIS A 4 -3.77 -14.53 -5.03
CA HIS A 4 -3.63 -14.02 -3.67
C HIS A 4 -4.12 -12.57 -3.55
N THR A 5 -3.70 -11.69 -4.47
CA THR A 5 -4.17 -10.29 -4.52
C THR A 5 -5.69 -10.22 -4.62
N GLY A 6 -6.31 -11.05 -5.48
CA GLY A 6 -7.76 -11.09 -5.60
C GLY A 6 -8.49 -11.51 -4.31
N LEU A 7 -7.94 -12.47 -3.54
CA LEU A 7 -8.54 -12.90 -2.28
C LEU A 7 -8.43 -11.82 -1.19
N VAL A 8 -7.23 -11.29 -0.97
CA VAL A 8 -6.99 -10.24 0.04
C VAL A 8 -7.83 -9.01 -0.27
N LEU A 9 -7.84 -8.57 -1.52
CA LEU A 9 -8.56 -7.35 -1.88
C LEU A 9 -10.08 -7.52 -1.81
N LYS A 10 -10.63 -8.70 -2.07
CA LYS A 10 -12.05 -8.97 -1.83
C LYS A 10 -12.42 -8.75 -0.36
N GLU A 11 -11.59 -9.24 0.56
CA GLU A 11 -11.81 -9.04 2.00
C GLU A 11 -11.63 -7.58 2.40
N ILE A 12 -10.61 -6.90 1.89
CA ILE A 12 -10.43 -5.45 2.11
C ILE A 12 -11.65 -4.69 1.62
N LEU A 13 -12.13 -4.94 0.40
CA LEU A 13 -13.32 -4.26 -0.14
C LEU A 13 -14.57 -4.56 0.69
N HIS A 14 -14.67 -5.72 1.34
CA HIS A 14 -15.77 -6.04 2.23
C HIS A 14 -15.70 -5.21 3.53
N SER A 15 -14.54 -5.23 4.18
CA SER A 15 -14.34 -4.77 5.56
C SER A 15 -13.89 -3.30 5.68
N TYR A 16 -13.24 -2.74 4.66
CA TYR A 16 -12.73 -1.36 4.64
C TYR A 16 -13.63 -0.44 3.80
N LYS A 17 -14.02 0.71 4.38
CA LYS A 17 -14.92 1.68 3.73
C LYS A 17 -14.21 2.93 3.22
N GLY A 18 -12.90 3.08 3.43
CA GLY A 18 -12.18 4.32 3.09
C GLY A 18 -12.07 4.62 1.59
N PHE A 19 -12.53 3.72 0.71
CA PHE A 19 -12.69 3.96 -0.73
C PHE A 19 -14.00 4.65 -1.12
N GLN A 20 -15.00 4.69 -0.23
CA GLN A 20 -16.28 5.35 -0.53
C GLN A 20 -16.08 6.84 -0.77
N GLN A 21 -16.84 7.39 -1.73
CA GLN A 21 -16.85 8.82 -2.09
C GLN A 21 -15.49 9.38 -2.56
N LEU A 22 -14.57 8.51 -2.99
CA LEU A 22 -13.33 8.94 -3.62
C LEU A 22 -13.56 9.39 -5.06
N SER A 23 -12.87 10.47 -5.45
CA SER A 23 -12.82 10.91 -6.85
C SER A 23 -11.62 10.32 -7.58
N SER A 24 -10.44 10.28 -6.93
CA SER A 24 -9.22 9.70 -7.49
C SER A 24 -8.43 8.87 -6.48
N LEU A 25 -7.76 7.83 -6.97
CA LEU A 25 -6.89 6.95 -6.18
C LEU A 25 -5.65 6.58 -6.99
N VAL A 26 -4.47 6.77 -6.40
CA VAL A 26 -3.20 6.31 -6.99
C VAL A 26 -2.77 5.04 -6.28
N ASP A 27 -2.50 3.98 -7.02
CA ASP A 27 -1.92 2.73 -6.51
C ASP A 27 -0.45 2.72 -6.87
N VAL A 28 0.41 2.92 -5.88
CA VAL A 28 1.87 3.03 -6.05
C VAL A 28 2.49 1.65 -5.99
N ASP A 29 3.28 1.35 -7.02
CA ASP A 29 3.86 0.02 -7.26
C ASP A 29 2.75 -1.05 -7.40
N GLY A 30 1.68 -0.66 -8.13
CA GLY A 30 0.45 -1.42 -8.31
C GLY A 30 0.57 -2.61 -9.27
N GLY A 31 1.75 -2.84 -9.83
CA GLY A 31 2.07 -3.88 -10.78
C GLY A 31 1.27 -3.74 -12.07
N LEU A 32 0.65 -4.85 -12.46
CA LEU A 32 -0.21 -4.91 -13.65
C LEU A 32 -1.58 -4.26 -13.43
N GLY A 33 -1.86 -3.62 -12.29
CA GLY A 33 -3.11 -2.89 -12.03
C GLY A 33 -4.32 -3.72 -11.61
N ILE A 34 -4.11 -4.98 -11.22
CA ILE A 34 -5.19 -5.89 -10.78
C ILE A 34 -5.92 -5.33 -9.55
N THR A 35 -5.18 -4.69 -8.63
CA THR A 35 -5.75 -4.08 -7.43
C THR A 35 -6.72 -2.96 -7.79
N LEU A 36 -6.26 -1.98 -8.57
CA LEU A 36 -7.13 -0.89 -9.00
C LEU A 36 -8.32 -1.36 -9.83
N ASN A 37 -8.14 -2.34 -10.72
CA ASN A 37 -9.27 -2.92 -11.46
C ASN A 37 -10.39 -3.40 -10.54
N LEU A 38 -10.06 -4.09 -9.45
CA LEU A 38 -11.05 -4.57 -8.48
C LEU A 38 -11.68 -3.43 -7.67
N ILE A 39 -10.90 -2.40 -7.31
CA ILE A 39 -11.40 -1.21 -6.60
C ILE A 39 -12.36 -0.43 -7.50
N THR A 40 -11.95 -0.07 -8.73
CA THR A 40 -12.78 0.72 -9.66
C THR A 40 -13.99 -0.07 -10.15
N SER A 41 -13.91 -1.40 -10.27
CA SER A 41 -15.07 -2.24 -10.55
C SER A 41 -16.14 -2.15 -9.46
N LYS A 42 -15.74 -2.03 -8.19
CA LYS A 42 -16.67 -1.86 -7.06
C LYS A 42 -17.13 -0.41 -6.88
N TYR A 43 -16.26 0.55 -7.19
CA TYR A 43 -16.50 1.98 -7.05
C TYR A 43 -16.27 2.71 -8.38
N PRO A 44 -17.20 2.63 -9.35
CA PRO A 44 -16.99 3.12 -10.71
C PRO A 44 -16.78 4.65 -10.84
N SER A 45 -17.08 5.41 -9.78
CA SER A 45 -16.82 6.86 -9.74
C SER A 45 -15.34 7.20 -9.51
N ILE A 46 -14.53 6.25 -9.04
CA ILE A 46 -13.10 6.47 -8.77
C ILE A 46 -12.33 6.45 -10.09
N LYS A 47 -11.53 7.49 -10.31
CA LYS A 47 -10.48 7.50 -11.34
C LYS A 47 -9.19 6.94 -10.75
N GLY A 48 -8.80 5.74 -11.17
CA GLY A 48 -7.59 5.05 -10.72
C GLY A 48 -6.36 5.43 -11.53
N ILE A 49 -5.22 5.63 -10.88
CA ILE A 49 -3.89 5.71 -11.51
C ILE A 49 -3.06 4.54 -10.99
N ASN A 50 -2.79 3.56 -11.86
CA ASN A 50 -1.84 2.48 -11.57
C ASN A 50 -0.43 2.96 -11.90
N PHE A 51 0.39 3.15 -10.88
CA PHE A 51 1.74 3.66 -11.00
C PHE A 51 2.76 2.57 -10.69
N ASP A 52 3.71 2.34 -11.61
CA ASP A 52 4.76 1.34 -11.46
C ASP A 52 5.94 1.69 -12.39
N LEU A 53 7.00 0.89 -12.39
CA LEU A 53 8.12 1.04 -13.30
C LEU A 53 7.66 0.91 -14.77
N PRO A 54 8.25 1.68 -15.72
CA PRO A 54 7.84 1.66 -17.12
C PRO A 54 7.81 0.27 -17.76
N HIS A 55 8.77 -0.58 -17.40
CA HIS A 55 8.88 -1.94 -17.95
C HIS A 55 7.82 -2.91 -17.41
N VAL A 56 7.16 -2.59 -16.29
CA VAL A 56 6.00 -3.33 -15.77
C VAL A 56 4.73 -2.82 -16.46
N ILE A 57 4.58 -1.49 -16.50
CA ILE A 57 3.41 -0.81 -17.08
C ILE A 57 3.19 -1.17 -18.55
N GLN A 58 4.25 -1.34 -19.34
CA GLN A 58 4.12 -1.75 -20.75
C GLN A 58 3.39 -3.09 -20.96
N HIS A 59 3.31 -3.92 -19.92
CA HIS A 59 2.63 -5.22 -19.94
C HIS A 59 1.28 -5.21 -19.20
N ALA A 60 0.87 -4.06 -18.65
CA ALA A 60 -0.40 -3.94 -17.94
C ALA A 60 -1.58 -3.96 -18.92
N PRO A 61 -2.59 -4.82 -18.71
CA PRO A 61 -3.80 -4.83 -19.54
C PRO A 61 -4.65 -3.60 -19.24
N ALA A 62 -5.40 -3.11 -20.23
CA ALA A 62 -6.31 -1.99 -20.03
C ALA A 62 -7.48 -2.37 -19.12
N TYR A 63 -7.77 -1.51 -18.13
CA TYR A 63 -8.94 -1.65 -17.25
C TYR A 63 -9.83 -0.40 -17.28
N PRO A 64 -11.17 -0.54 -17.28
CA PRO A 64 -12.07 0.61 -17.18
C PRO A 64 -11.81 1.44 -15.91
N GLY A 65 -11.69 2.76 -16.09
CA GLY A 65 -11.46 3.69 -15.00
C GLY A 65 -10.02 3.70 -14.44
N VAL A 66 -9.08 2.96 -15.06
CA VAL A 66 -7.67 2.91 -14.63
C VAL A 66 -6.78 3.48 -15.73
N GLN A 67 -5.93 4.44 -15.36
CA GLN A 67 -4.84 4.94 -16.17
C GLN A 67 -3.52 4.33 -15.69
N HIS A 68 -2.73 3.74 -16.59
CA HIS A 68 -1.39 3.25 -16.25
C HIS A 68 -0.34 4.33 -16.49
N VAL A 69 0.54 4.55 -15.51
CA VAL A 69 1.60 5.58 -15.55
C VAL A 69 2.91 4.94 -15.13
N GLY A 70 3.92 5.02 -16.01
CA GLY A 70 5.28 4.56 -15.73
C GLY A 70 6.12 5.63 -15.02
N GLY A 71 6.90 5.26 -14.01
CA GLY A 71 7.87 6.15 -13.37
C GLY A 71 8.61 5.48 -12.21
N ASP A 72 9.37 6.27 -11.45
CA ASP A 72 10.06 5.84 -10.24
C ASP A 72 9.46 6.53 -9.01
N MET A 73 8.91 5.74 -8.09
CA MET A 73 8.29 6.23 -6.85
C MET A 73 9.25 6.94 -5.91
N PHE A 74 10.56 6.68 -6.02
CA PHE A 74 11.59 7.39 -5.29
C PHE A 74 11.92 8.75 -5.90
N GLU A 75 11.58 9.00 -7.17
CA GLU A 75 11.69 10.31 -7.79
C GLU A 75 10.42 11.14 -7.57
N SER A 76 9.26 10.59 -7.93
CA SER A 76 7.97 11.25 -7.74
C SER A 76 6.81 10.27 -7.78
N VAL A 77 5.68 10.66 -7.20
CA VAL A 77 4.41 9.91 -7.24
C VAL A 77 3.34 10.77 -7.90
N PRO A 78 2.49 10.24 -8.80
CA PRO A 78 1.38 10.98 -9.37
C PRO A 78 0.45 11.56 -8.31
N LYS A 79 -0.13 12.72 -8.59
CA LYS A 79 -1.09 13.35 -7.66
C LYS A 79 -2.43 12.61 -7.66
N GLY A 80 -3.04 12.51 -6.49
CA GLY A 80 -4.41 12.00 -6.30
C GLY A 80 -4.96 12.35 -4.92
N ASP A 81 -6.26 12.17 -4.72
CA ASP A 81 -6.91 12.49 -3.44
C ASP A 81 -6.37 11.60 -2.31
N LYS A 82 -6.12 10.33 -2.65
CA LYS A 82 -5.49 9.34 -1.78
C LYS A 82 -4.49 8.51 -2.57
N ILE A 83 -3.53 7.96 -1.84
CA ILE A 83 -2.59 6.97 -2.34
C ILE A 83 -2.88 5.65 -1.64
N PHE A 84 -2.76 4.54 -2.37
CA PHE A 84 -2.82 3.18 -1.87
C PHE A 84 -1.46 2.52 -2.12
N MET A 85 -0.96 1.81 -1.11
CA MET A 85 0.25 0.98 -1.17
C MET A 85 -0.05 -0.34 -0.47
N LYS A 86 0.16 -1.46 -1.16
CA LYS A 86 0.00 -2.79 -0.58
C LYS A 86 1.27 -3.59 -0.81
N TRP A 87 1.91 -4.02 0.26
CA TRP A 87 3.17 -4.80 0.21
C TRP A 87 4.30 -4.05 -0.48
N ILE A 88 4.46 -2.78 -0.09
CA ILE A 88 5.49 -1.92 -0.67
C ILE A 88 6.50 -1.59 0.42
N LEU A 89 6.05 -1.13 1.59
CA LEU A 89 6.96 -0.65 2.63
C LEU A 89 7.83 -1.78 3.20
N HIS A 90 7.33 -3.02 3.20
CA HIS A 90 8.11 -4.15 3.71
C HIS A 90 9.29 -4.57 2.83
N ASP A 91 9.32 -4.17 1.56
CA ASP A 91 10.41 -4.46 0.63
C ASP A 91 11.64 -3.55 0.86
N TRP A 92 11.46 -2.44 1.57
CA TRP A 92 12.46 -1.38 1.61
C TRP A 92 12.96 -1.11 3.02
N SER A 93 14.22 -0.66 3.10
CA SER A 93 14.80 -0.09 4.32
C SER A 93 14.03 1.15 4.80
N ASP A 94 14.20 1.51 6.07
CA ASP A 94 13.52 2.67 6.66
C ASP A 94 13.84 3.99 5.92
N ASP A 95 15.05 4.18 5.40
CA ASP A 95 15.44 5.37 4.63
C ASP A 95 14.72 5.47 3.29
N HIS A 96 14.59 4.34 2.59
CA HIS A 96 13.84 4.24 1.34
C HIS A 96 12.34 4.45 1.58
N CYS A 97 11.77 3.82 2.61
CA CYS A 97 10.39 4.06 3.03
C CYS A 97 10.14 5.54 3.34
N LEU A 98 11.06 6.20 4.05
CA LEU A 98 10.94 7.62 4.38
C LEU A 98 10.96 8.49 3.11
N LYS A 99 11.84 8.19 2.15
CA LYS A 99 11.91 8.89 0.86
C LYS A 99 10.60 8.74 0.09
N LEU A 100 10.10 7.52 -0.04
CA LEU A 100 8.83 7.20 -0.70
C LEU A 100 7.65 7.92 -0.02
N LEU A 101 7.53 7.79 1.30
CA LEU A 101 6.43 8.38 2.06
C LEU A 101 6.41 9.91 1.96
N LYS A 102 7.56 10.58 1.86
CA LYS A 102 7.62 12.02 1.60
C LYS A 102 7.12 12.39 0.20
N ASN A 103 7.43 11.58 -0.81
CA ASN A 103 6.88 11.77 -2.15
C ASN A 103 5.35 11.59 -2.15
N CYS A 104 4.85 10.56 -1.47
CA CYS A 104 3.42 10.35 -1.27
C CYS A 104 2.77 11.53 -0.54
N TYR A 105 3.39 12.02 0.54
CA TYR A 105 2.93 13.19 1.28
C TYR A 105 2.78 14.42 0.38
N ASN A 106 3.74 14.67 -0.51
CA ASN A 106 3.70 15.79 -1.46
C ASN A 106 2.64 15.62 -2.57
N ALA A 107 2.27 14.38 -2.90
CA ALA A 107 1.35 14.05 -3.98
C ALA A 107 -0.14 14.09 -3.57
N ILE A 108 -0.45 14.13 -2.27
CA ILE A 108 -1.83 14.18 -1.74
C ILE A 108 -2.24 15.61 -1.28
N PRO A 109 -3.54 15.96 -1.36
CA PRO A 109 -4.06 17.22 -0.83
C PRO A 109 -4.00 17.29 0.70
N LYS A 110 -4.32 18.46 1.28
CA LYS A 110 -4.21 18.71 2.72
C LYS A 110 -5.06 17.76 3.58
N ASP A 111 -6.21 17.35 3.07
CA ASP A 111 -7.15 16.38 3.67
C ASP A 111 -6.96 14.95 3.12
N GLY A 112 -5.92 14.74 2.30
CA GLY A 112 -5.57 13.46 1.75
C GLY A 112 -4.95 12.51 2.77
N LYS A 113 -4.87 11.24 2.40
CA LYS A 113 -4.22 10.20 3.20
C LYS A 113 -3.56 9.14 2.33
N VAL A 114 -2.59 8.44 2.90
CA VAL A 114 -1.99 7.24 2.32
C VAL A 114 -2.58 6.02 3.01
N ILE A 115 -3.11 5.08 2.24
CA ILE A 115 -3.68 3.83 2.69
C ILE A 115 -2.61 2.75 2.49
N VAL A 116 -2.12 2.17 3.57
CA VAL A 116 -1.03 1.20 3.58
C VAL A 116 -1.56 -0.16 4.02
N VAL A 117 -1.27 -1.21 3.25
CA VAL A 117 -1.68 -2.58 3.55
C VAL A 117 -0.44 -3.45 3.73
N GLU A 118 -0.15 -3.78 4.99
CA GLU A 118 1.06 -4.52 5.37
C GLU A 118 0.78 -5.51 6.51
N ALA A 119 1.66 -6.49 6.67
CA ALA A 119 1.69 -7.28 7.89
C ALA A 119 2.29 -6.43 9.02
N VAL A 120 1.86 -6.70 10.27
CA VAL A 120 2.35 -5.96 11.44
C VAL A 120 2.82 -6.94 12.49
N VAL A 121 4.11 -6.84 12.83
CA VAL A 121 4.74 -7.68 13.84
C VAL A 121 4.12 -7.37 15.21
N PRO A 122 3.52 -8.37 15.89
CA PRO A 122 3.01 -8.18 17.24
C PRO A 122 4.15 -8.06 18.24
N VAL A 123 4.03 -7.14 19.20
CA VAL A 123 5.06 -6.91 20.24
C VAL A 123 5.15 -8.10 21.20
N VAL A 124 4.03 -8.77 21.46
CA VAL A 124 3.97 -9.98 22.27
C VAL A 124 3.84 -11.18 21.34
N PRO A 125 4.85 -12.06 21.25
CA PRO A 125 4.79 -13.23 20.40
C PRO A 125 3.84 -14.27 21.00
N GLU A 126 2.67 -14.41 20.40
CA GLU A 126 1.80 -15.56 20.63
C GLU A 126 2.01 -16.59 19.51
N ALA A 127 2.26 -17.84 19.88
CA ALA A 127 2.52 -18.93 18.94
C ALA A 127 1.23 -19.33 18.17
N ASN A 128 0.80 -18.49 17.24
CA ASN A 128 -0.37 -18.69 16.40
C ASN A 128 0.03 -18.70 14.91
N ALA A 129 -0.94 -18.99 14.04
CA ALA A 129 -0.70 -19.06 12.59
C ALA A 129 -0.28 -17.71 11.99
N TYR A 130 -0.77 -16.61 12.57
CA TYR A 130 -0.43 -15.25 12.15
C TYR A 130 1.05 -14.94 12.37
N LEU A 131 1.57 -15.17 13.59
CA LEU A 131 2.98 -14.94 13.89
C LEU A 131 3.89 -15.78 13.00
N ARG A 132 3.56 -17.06 12.78
CA ARG A 132 4.33 -17.93 11.87
C ARG A 132 4.37 -17.38 10.44
N SER A 133 3.24 -16.90 9.92
CA SER A 133 3.16 -16.31 8.58
C SER A 133 4.00 -15.04 8.46
N ILE A 134 3.97 -14.17 9.47
CA ILE A 134 4.76 -12.93 9.48
C ILE A 134 6.25 -13.24 9.56
N THR A 135 6.68 -14.13 10.44
CA THR A 135 8.10 -14.48 10.55
C THR A 135 8.63 -15.12 9.26
N GLN A 136 7.81 -15.93 8.58
CA GLN A 136 8.18 -16.46 7.25
C GLN A 136 8.33 -15.35 6.21
N LEU A 137 7.43 -14.35 6.24
CA LEU A 137 7.50 -13.21 5.33
C LEU A 137 8.71 -12.32 5.64
N ASP A 138 9.02 -12.07 6.91
CA ASP A 138 10.17 -11.28 7.34
C ASP A 138 11.50 -11.91 6.90
N VAL A 139 11.63 -13.23 7.05
CA VAL A 139 12.79 -13.99 6.53
C VAL A 139 12.84 -13.93 5.00
N LEU A 140 11.70 -13.95 4.31
CA LEU A 140 11.65 -13.80 2.86
C LEU A 140 12.14 -12.41 2.43
N MET A 141 11.69 -11.36 3.11
CA MET A 141 12.14 -9.98 2.87
C MET A 141 13.64 -9.85 3.07
N MET A 142 14.17 -10.38 4.19
CA MET A 142 15.61 -10.42 4.45
C MET A 142 16.40 -11.12 3.33
N ALA A 143 15.86 -12.19 2.75
CA ALA A 143 16.55 -12.99 1.74
C ALA A 143 16.48 -12.38 0.32
N GLN A 144 15.39 -11.69 -0.03
CA GLN A 144 15.11 -11.25 -1.40
C GLN A 144 15.25 -9.74 -1.60
N ASN A 145 14.99 -8.95 -0.57
CA ASN A 145 14.89 -7.50 -0.66
C ASN A 145 15.90 -6.85 0.29
N PRO A 146 17.06 -6.36 -0.20
CA PRO A 146 18.08 -5.76 0.65
C PRO A 146 17.53 -4.60 1.50
N GLY A 147 17.45 -4.82 2.81
CA GLY A 147 16.92 -3.85 3.78
C GLY A 147 15.40 -3.96 4.03
N GLY A 148 14.70 -4.85 3.33
CA GLY A 148 13.30 -5.18 3.60
C GLY A 148 13.13 -5.88 4.95
N LYS A 149 12.00 -5.59 5.61
CA LYS A 149 11.60 -6.17 6.91
C LYS A 149 10.13 -5.94 7.17
N GLU A 150 9.54 -6.84 7.94
CA GLU A 150 8.26 -6.62 8.61
C GLU A 150 8.44 -5.66 9.78
N ARG A 151 7.39 -4.88 10.08
CA ARG A 151 7.47 -3.80 11.08
C ARG A 151 6.40 -3.92 12.14
N THR A 152 6.74 -3.45 13.34
CA THR A 152 5.81 -3.23 14.44
C THR A 152 4.96 -1.98 14.22
N LYS A 153 3.90 -1.82 15.02
CA LYS A 153 3.05 -0.62 14.96
C LYS A 153 3.83 0.68 15.21
N SER A 154 4.72 0.67 16.20
CA SER A 154 5.53 1.83 16.56
C SER A 154 6.53 2.21 15.46
N GLU A 155 7.05 1.24 14.71
CA GLU A 155 7.92 1.51 13.56
C GLU A 155 7.14 2.16 12.40
N PHE A 156 5.92 1.70 12.10
CA PHE A 156 5.07 2.36 11.09
C PHE A 156 4.68 3.79 11.51
N GLU A 157 4.30 3.99 12.77
CA GLU A 157 4.00 5.31 13.32
C GLU A 157 5.21 6.26 13.26
N ALA A 158 6.41 5.74 13.55
CA ALA A 158 7.64 6.50 13.44
C ALA A 158 7.96 6.88 11.98
N LEU A 159 7.77 5.98 11.02
CA LEU A 159 7.94 6.27 9.59
C LEU A 159 6.96 7.36 9.12
N ALA A 160 5.68 7.21 9.46
CA ALA A 160 4.65 8.19 9.11
C ALA A 160 4.98 9.58 9.69
N THR A 161 5.30 9.64 10.99
CA THR A 161 5.64 10.90 11.67
C THR A 161 6.86 11.57 11.04
N LYS A 162 7.94 10.80 10.78
CA LYS A 162 9.16 11.33 10.14
C LYS A 162 8.94 11.81 8.70
N ALA A 163 7.96 11.22 8.00
CA ALA A 163 7.58 11.63 6.65
C ALA A 163 6.67 12.87 6.62
N GLY A 164 6.19 13.33 7.77
CA GLY A 164 5.38 14.55 7.92
C GLY A 164 3.88 14.31 8.14
N PHE A 165 3.45 13.04 8.24
CA PHE A 165 2.06 12.71 8.53
C PHE A 165 1.70 13.02 9.99
N SER A 166 0.46 13.46 10.22
CA SER A 166 -0.07 13.84 11.52
C SER A 166 -0.43 12.65 12.41
N GLY A 167 -0.63 11.46 11.83
CA GLY A 167 -0.86 10.23 12.59
C GLY A 167 -1.18 9.02 11.71
N VAL A 168 -1.29 7.86 12.37
CA VAL A 168 -1.66 6.58 11.75
C VAL A 168 -2.91 6.03 12.42
N ARG A 169 -3.91 5.61 11.63
CA ARG A 169 -5.05 4.83 12.12
C ARG A 169 -5.03 3.44 11.54
N TYR A 170 -5.16 2.44 12.41
CA TYR A 170 -5.27 1.03 12.03
C TYR A 170 -6.76 0.69 11.89
N GLU A 171 -7.27 0.71 10.66
CA GLU A 171 -8.71 0.71 10.38
C GLU A 171 -9.35 -0.68 10.48
N CYS A 172 -8.73 -1.66 9.83
CA CYS A 172 -9.20 -3.03 9.90
C CYS A 172 -8.06 -4.01 9.63
N PHE A 173 -8.36 -5.28 9.86
CA PHE A 173 -7.44 -6.39 9.68
C PHE A 173 -8.09 -7.43 8.77
N ALA A 174 -7.43 -7.73 7.64
CA ALA A 174 -7.94 -8.61 6.60
C ALA A 174 -6.84 -9.55 6.13
N CYS A 175 -7.11 -10.86 6.16
CA CYS A 175 -6.19 -11.89 5.64
C CYS A 175 -4.74 -11.77 6.14
N ASN A 176 -4.53 -11.47 7.42
CA ASN A 176 -3.21 -11.23 8.05
C ASN A 176 -2.55 -9.87 7.73
N TYR A 177 -3.28 -8.92 7.14
CA TYR A 177 -2.76 -7.59 6.84
C TYR A 177 -3.58 -6.53 7.56
N TRP A 178 -2.91 -5.53 8.10
CA TRP A 178 -3.53 -4.32 8.59
C TRP A 178 -3.71 -3.33 7.45
N ILE A 179 -4.91 -2.74 7.39
CA ILE A 179 -5.18 -1.58 6.55
C ILE A 179 -4.97 -0.36 7.44
N MET A 180 -3.94 0.41 7.14
CA MET A 180 -3.52 1.59 7.89
C MET A 180 -3.78 2.85 7.07
N GLU A 181 -4.14 3.93 7.73
CA GLU A 181 -4.31 5.25 7.12
C GLU A 181 -3.32 6.23 7.73
N PHE A 182 -2.46 6.81 6.90
CA PHE A 182 -1.51 7.85 7.30
C PHE A 182 -2.10 9.20 6.88
N PHE A 183 -2.44 10.04 7.86
CA PHE A 183 -3.12 11.31 7.62
C PHE A 183 -2.12 12.44 7.40
N LYS A 184 -2.35 13.26 6.38
CA LYS A 184 -1.53 14.46 6.14
C LYS A 184 -1.65 15.48 7.27
#